data_AF-A0A2U8W395-F1
#
_entry.id   AF-A0A2U8W395-F1
#
_cell.length_a   1.000
_cell.length_b   1.000
_cell.length_c   1.000
_cell.angle_alpha   90.00
_cell.angle_beta   90.00
_cell.angle_gamma   90.00
#
_symmetry.space_group_name_H-M   'P 1'
#
loop_
_entity.id
_entity.type
_entity.pdbx_description
1 polymer ?
#
loop_
_entity_poly.entity_id
_entity_poly.type
_entity_poly.pdbx_seq_one_letter_code
_entity_poly.pdbx_strand_id
1 'polypeptide(L)'
;MDPAIGERAAAALDAYWVRVGLPPDQDTATRAHAAIRNRLSNGDYDQNWQALFEDAMADIGCSVDWDGQAVRSITVWGRPSVARGER
;
A
#
# COMPACT_ATOMS: atom_id res chain seq x y z
N MET A 1 9.90 -18.59 -5.14
CA MET A 1 9.29 -17.38 -4.58
C MET A 1 7.96 -17.73 -3.97
N ASP A 2 7.68 -17.26 -2.76
CA ASP A 2 6.53 -17.71 -1.98
C ASP A 2 5.29 -16.83 -2.28
N PRO A 3 4.19 -17.38 -2.84
CA PRO A 3 3.00 -16.57 -3.11
C PRO A 3 2.38 -15.98 -1.84
N ALA A 4 2.64 -16.59 -0.68
CA ALA A 4 2.09 -16.17 0.60
C ALA A 4 2.51 -14.75 1.01
N ILE A 5 3.68 -14.26 0.58
CA ILE A 5 4.11 -12.89 0.91
C ILE A 5 3.32 -11.83 0.13
N GLY A 6 2.98 -12.12 -1.14
CA GLY A 6 2.15 -11.23 -1.95
C GLY A 6 0.71 -11.19 -1.45
N GLU A 7 0.17 -12.34 -1.06
CA GLU A 7 -1.15 -12.44 -0.43
C GLU A 7 -1.21 -11.70 0.91
N ARG A 8 -0.15 -11.81 1.73
CA ARG A 8 -0.06 -11.10 3.01
C ARG A 8 0.04 -9.59 2.85
N ALA A 9 0.81 -9.12 1.88
CA ALA A 9 0.90 -7.70 1.53
C ALA A 9 -0.46 -7.15 1.03
N ALA A 10 -1.16 -7.89 0.18
CA ALA A 10 -2.50 -7.50 -0.29
C ALA A 10 -3.54 -7.51 0.85
N ALA A 11 -3.48 -8.51 1.74
CA ALA A 11 -4.37 -8.59 2.91
C ALA A 11 -4.15 -7.42 3.88
N ALA A 12 -2.90 -6.96 4.06
CA ALA A 12 -2.59 -5.80 4.89
C ALA A 12 -3.21 -4.50 4.34
N LEU A 13 -3.23 -4.34 3.01
CA LEU A 13 -3.89 -3.21 2.35
C LEU A 13 -5.40 -3.23 2.56
N ASP A 14 -6.04 -4.39 2.35
CA ASP A 14 -7.49 -4.54 2.53
C ASP A 14 -7.89 -4.27 3.99
N ALA A 15 -7.15 -4.84 4.94
CA ALA A 15 -7.36 -4.62 6.37
C ALA A 15 -7.23 -3.14 6.76
N TYR A 16 -6.33 -2.39 6.14
CA TYR A 16 -6.21 -0.95 6.34
C TYR A 16 -7.48 -0.21 5.90
N TRP A 17 -7.98 -0.47 4.69
CA TRP A 17 -9.20 0.17 4.17
C TRP A 17 -10.43 -0.12 5.02
N VAL A 18 -10.59 -1.38 5.44
CA VAL A 18 -11.64 -1.79 6.40
C VAL A 18 -11.50 -1.02 7.71
N ARG A 19 -10.28 -0.84 8.23
CA ARG A 19 -10.03 -0.14 9.50
C ARG A 19 -10.32 1.36 9.42
N VAL A 20 -9.97 2.04 8.33
CA VAL A 20 -10.23 3.48 8.17
C VAL A 20 -11.68 3.78 7.79
N GLY A 21 -12.48 2.76 7.46
CA GLY A 21 -13.91 2.89 7.16
C GLY A 21 -14.19 3.68 5.88
N LEU A 22 -13.18 3.88 5.04
CA LEU A 22 -13.30 4.55 3.75
C LEU A 22 -13.36 3.49 2.66
N PRO A 23 -14.25 3.65 1.65
CA PRO A 23 -14.19 2.81 0.48
C PRO A 23 -12.78 2.95 -0.13
N PRO A 24 -12.09 1.84 -0.44
CA PRO A 24 -10.79 1.91 -1.09
C PRO A 24 -10.95 2.73 -2.36
N ASP A 25 -10.08 3.72 -2.56
CA ASP A 25 -9.98 4.36 -3.86
C ASP A 25 -9.62 3.25 -4.86
N GLN A 26 -10.58 2.87 -5.70
CA GLN A 26 -10.48 1.66 -6.54
C GLN A 26 -9.26 1.72 -7.47
N ASP A 27 -8.90 2.92 -7.93
CA ASP A 27 -7.69 3.15 -8.72
C ASP A 27 -6.43 2.90 -7.87
N THR A 28 -6.35 3.49 -6.67
CA THR A 28 -5.23 3.28 -5.74
C THR A 28 -5.08 1.82 -5.33
N ALA A 29 -6.16 1.12 -5.00
CA ALA A 29 -6.13 -0.29 -4.63
C ALA A 29 -5.71 -1.17 -5.82
N THR A 30 -6.22 -0.90 -7.03
CA THR A 30 -5.83 -1.62 -8.24
C THR A 30 -4.34 -1.42 -8.54
N ARG A 31 -3.85 -0.19 -8.44
CA ARG A 31 -2.43 0.14 -8.65
C ARG A 31 -1.53 -0.51 -7.61
N ALA A 32 -1.91 -0.47 -6.33
CA ALA A 32 -1.16 -1.13 -5.27
C ALA A 32 -1.09 -2.65 -5.49
N HIS A 33 -2.19 -3.30 -5.85
CA HIS A 33 -2.20 -4.73 -6.16
C HIS A 33 -1.34 -5.08 -7.38
N ALA A 34 -1.38 -4.25 -8.42
CA ALA A 34 -0.54 -4.42 -9.60
C ALA A 34 0.95 -4.23 -9.27
N ALA A 35 1.30 -3.23 -8.47
CA ALA A 35 2.67 -2.97 -8.01
C ALA A 35 3.20 -4.14 -7.17
N ILE A 36 2.43 -4.65 -6.21
CA ILE A 36 2.80 -5.82 -5.39
C ILE A 36 3.06 -7.04 -6.29
N ARG A 37 2.17 -7.33 -7.25
CA ARG A 37 2.36 -8.47 -8.18
C ARG A 37 3.56 -8.30 -9.10
N ASN A 38 3.81 -7.09 -9.58
CA ASN A 38 4.94 -6.78 -10.46
C ASN A 38 6.28 -6.89 -9.71
N ARG A 39 6.34 -6.39 -8.47
CA ARG A 39 7.51 -6.50 -7.60
C ARG A 39 7.73 -7.93 -7.14
N LEU A 40 6.66 -8.67 -6.84
CA LEU A 40 6.75 -10.11 -6.60
C LEU A 40 7.34 -10.79 -7.85
N SER A 41 6.90 -10.51 -9.07
CA SER A 41 7.45 -11.23 -10.23
C SER A 41 8.93 -10.93 -10.55
N ASN A 42 9.48 -9.80 -10.07
CA ASN A 42 10.80 -9.29 -10.47
C ASN A 42 11.83 -9.16 -9.34
N GLY A 43 11.41 -9.19 -8.08
CA GLY A 43 12.27 -8.91 -6.93
C GLY A 43 12.62 -10.15 -6.11
N ASP A 44 13.70 -10.08 -5.36
CA ASP A 44 14.11 -11.11 -4.40
C ASP A 44 13.66 -10.67 -3.00
N TYR A 45 12.36 -10.83 -2.72
CA TYR A 45 11.80 -10.58 -1.39
C TYR A 45 11.83 -11.90 -0.62
N ASP A 46 12.95 -12.15 0.07
CA ASP A 46 13.24 -13.38 0.81
C ASP A 46 12.42 -13.47 2.11
N GLN A 47 11.09 -13.47 2.00
CA GLN A 47 10.09 -13.52 3.09
C GLN A 47 9.68 -12.18 3.72
N ASN A 48 10.32 -11.06 3.35
CA ASN A 48 9.95 -9.75 3.88
C ASN A 48 8.79 -9.09 3.11
N TRP A 49 7.56 -9.52 3.42
CA TRP A 49 6.34 -8.99 2.83
C TRP A 49 6.08 -7.50 3.15
N GLN A 50 6.62 -6.99 4.27
CA GLN A 50 6.50 -5.57 4.62
C GLN A 50 7.33 -4.71 3.67
N ALA A 51 8.58 -5.09 3.42
CA ALA A 51 9.43 -4.41 2.45
C ALA A 51 8.84 -4.46 1.03
N LEU A 52 8.24 -5.59 0.62
CA LEU A 52 7.51 -5.69 -0.64
C LEU A 52 6.36 -4.69 -0.71
N PHE A 53 5.59 -4.57 0.38
CA PHE A 53 4.48 -3.63 0.45
C PHE A 53 4.93 -2.18 0.42
N GLU A 54 5.94 -1.81 1.22
CA GLU A 54 6.48 -0.45 1.27
C GLU A 54 7.03 0.00 -0.09
N ASP A 55 7.77 -0.87 -0.75
CA ASP A 55 8.36 -0.59 -2.06
C ASP A 55 7.28 -0.49 -3.16
N ALA A 56 6.26 -1.35 -3.12
CA ALA A 56 5.09 -1.24 -4.01
C ALA A 56 4.27 0.04 -3.78
N MET A 57 4.13 0.45 -2.51
CA MET A 57 3.42 1.70 -2.17
C MET A 57 4.26 2.93 -2.56
N ALA A 58 5.58 2.88 -2.38
CA ALA A 58 6.48 3.94 -2.81
C ALA A 58 6.46 4.15 -4.33
N ASP A 59 6.33 3.07 -5.11
CA ASP A 59 6.18 3.11 -6.58
C ASP A 59 4.97 3.93 -7.03
N ILE A 60 3.86 3.83 -6.29
CA ILE A 60 2.63 4.59 -6.57
C ILE A 60 2.58 5.95 -5.85
N GLY A 61 3.68 6.38 -5.23
CA GLY A 61 3.79 7.66 -4.53
C GLY A 61 3.16 7.67 -3.14
N CYS A 62 3.15 6.55 -2.43
CA CYS A 62 2.61 6.42 -1.07
C CYS A 62 3.70 5.98 -0.09
N SER A 63 3.67 6.48 1.14
CA SER A 63 4.39 5.90 2.27
C SER A 63 3.44 5.18 3.21
N VAL A 64 3.97 4.15 3.84
CA VAL A 64 3.25 3.30 4.78
C VAL A 64 3.88 3.49 6.15
N ASP A 65 3.06 3.82 7.13
CA ASP A 65 3.41 3.78 8.55
C ASP A 65 2.87 2.49 9.15
N TRP A 66 3.71 1.81 9.94
CA TRP A 66 3.40 0.50 10.50
C TRP A 66 3.18 0.57 12.02
N ASP A 67 2.22 -0.23 12.50
CA ASP A 67 2.03 -0.59 13.90
C ASP A 67 2.28 -2.11 14.03
N GLY A 68 3.53 -2.48 14.26
CA GLY A 68 3.97 -3.88 14.24
C GLY A 68 3.80 -4.51 12.85
N GLN A 69 2.86 -5.45 12.74
CA GLN A 69 2.52 -6.14 11.47
C GLN A 69 1.26 -5.56 10.80
N ALA A 70 0.69 -4.48 11.31
CA ALA A 70 -0.48 -3.84 10.74
C ALA A 70 -0.13 -2.47 10.14
N VAL A 71 -0.79 -2.10 9.04
CA VAL A 71 -0.67 -0.75 8.50
C VAL A 71 -1.41 0.22 9.41
N ARG A 72 -0.68 1.19 9.95
CA ARG A 72 -1.22 2.25 10.79
C ARG A 72 -1.78 3.40 9.97
N SER A 73 -1.05 3.83 8.94
CA SER A 73 -1.45 4.92 8.07
C SER A 73 -0.79 4.79 6.70
N ILE A 74 -1.49 5.21 5.65
CA ILE A 74 -0.92 5.36 4.31
C ILE A 74 -0.98 6.83 3.94
N THR A 75 0.17 7.43 3.67
CA THR A 75 0.30 8.85 3.29
C THR A 75 0.69 8.97 1.83
N VAL A 76 -0.09 9.69 1.04
CA VAL A 76 0.19 9.94 -0.38
C VAL A 76 1.11 11.15 -0.53
N TRP A 77 2.22 10.99 -1.25
CA TRP A 77 3.17 12.04 -1.61
C TRP A 77 2.66 12.73 -2.87
N GLY A 78 1.91 13.82 -2.68
CA GLY A 78 1.52 14.70 -3.77
C GLY A 78 0.14 14.45 -4.38
N ARG A 79 -0.88 15.02 -3.74
CA ARG A 79 -1.55 16.18 -4.33
C ARG A 79 -1.57 17.26 -3.26
N PRO A 80 -1.19 18.52 -3.58
CA PRO A 80 -1.39 19.62 -2.65
C PRO A 80 -2.86 19.59 -2.24
N SER A 81 -3.08 19.79 -0.95
CA SER A 81 -4.38 20.15 -0.41
C SER A 81 -5.06 21.06 -1.44
N VAL A 82 -6.18 20.62 -2.02
CA VAL A 82 -7.16 21.60 -2.47
C VAL A 82 -7.52 22.33 -1.18
N ALA A 83 -6.85 23.46 -0.95
CA ALA A 83 -7.16 24.38 0.11
C ALA A 83 -8.65 24.66 -0.04
N ARG A 84 -9.45 24.07 0.86
CA ARG A 84 -10.87 24.30 0.92
C ARG A 84 -11.05 25.70 1.49
N GLY A 85 -11.11 26.68 0.59
CA GLY A 85 -11.78 27.97 0.72
C GLY A 85 -11.43 28.84 1.91
N GLU A 86 -10.62 29.87 1.66
CA GLU A 86 -10.72 31.22 2.22
C GLU A 86 -10.15 32.12 1.09
N ARG A 87 -10.84 33.02 0.40
CA ARG A 87 -11.94 33.91 0.75
C ARG A 87 -12.49 34.56 -0.53
#